data_AF-A0A969MIR3-F1
#
_entry.id   AF-A0A969MIR3-F1
#
_cell.length_a   1.000
_cell.length_b   1.000
_cell.length_c   1.000
_cell.angle_alpha   90.00
_cell.angle_beta   90.00
_cell.angle_gamma   90.00
#
_symmetry.space_group_name_H-M   'P 1'
#
loop_
_entity.id
_entity.type
_entity.pdbx_description
1 polymer ?
#
loop_
_entity_poly.entity_id
_entity_poly.type
_entity_poly.pdbx_seq_one_letter_code
_entity_poly.pdbx_strand_id
1 'polypeptide(L)'
;MGTTRLDYFYDGQVRSYLLQVVSAFHGFCYQSLTRDGEPVLRQIPVRWGNQSRMVAHILRNNSENIINSAPFITVYISSMSHAPERRQDPLFVDH
;
A
#
# COMPACT_ATOMS: atom_id res chain seq x y z
N MET A 1 -21.71 37.47 -14.82
CA MET A 1 -20.36 37.34 -14.24
C MET A 1 -20.35 36.02 -13.48
N GLY A 2 -19.94 34.94 -14.14
CA GLY A 2 -20.10 33.57 -13.62
C GLY A 2 -19.01 33.25 -12.62
N THR A 3 -19.40 32.90 -11.40
CA THR A 3 -18.51 32.36 -10.37
C THR A 3 -18.05 30.97 -10.81
N THR A 4 -16.81 30.85 -11.29
CA THR A 4 -16.13 29.54 -11.38
C THR A 4 -15.95 29.03 -9.96
N ARG A 5 -16.94 28.27 -9.49
CA ARG A 5 -16.86 27.46 -8.28
C ARG A 5 -15.60 26.62 -8.43
N LEU A 6 -14.61 26.85 -7.57
CA LEU A 6 -13.42 26.00 -7.47
C LEU A 6 -13.89 24.65 -6.91
N ASP A 7 -14.55 23.85 -7.74
CA ASP A 7 -14.78 22.44 -7.53
C ASP A 7 -13.45 21.70 -7.76
N TYR A 8 -12.40 22.10 -7.04
CA TYR A 8 -11.17 21.33 -6.93
C TYR A 8 -11.49 20.12 -6.05
N PHE A 9 -12.12 19.12 -6.67
CA PHE A 9 -12.21 17.81 -6.09
C PHE A 9 -10.79 17.24 -6.05
N TYR A 10 -10.26 17.06 -4.85
CA TYR A 10 -8.96 16.42 -4.61
C TYR A 10 -9.05 14.93 -4.97
N ASP A 11 -9.03 14.62 -6.27
CA ASP A 11 -9.43 13.36 -6.91
C ASP A 11 -8.44 12.19 -6.72
N GLY A 12 -7.72 12.15 -5.60
CA GLY A 12 -6.76 11.07 -5.38
C GLY A 12 -5.89 11.16 -4.16
N GLN A 13 -6.24 11.95 -3.14
CA GLN A 13 -5.39 12.04 -1.93
C GLN A 13 -5.19 10.67 -1.28
N VAL A 14 -6.25 9.89 -1.11
CA VAL A 14 -6.17 8.54 -0.51
C VAL A 14 -5.34 7.60 -1.38
N ARG A 15 -5.52 7.65 -2.70
CA ARG A 15 -4.74 6.85 -3.65
C ARG A 15 -3.25 7.22 -3.65
N SER A 16 -2.94 8.52 -3.64
CA SER A 16 -1.58 9.03 -3.64
C SER A 16 -0.87 8.70 -2.33
N TYR A 17 -1.57 8.82 -1.20
CA TYR A 17 -1.07 8.41 0.10
C TYR A 17 -0.80 6.91 0.16
N LEU A 18 -1.72 6.08 -0.35
CA LEU A 18 -1.50 4.63 -0.46
C LEU A 18 -0.28 4.31 -1.33
N LEU A 19 -0.12 4.99 -2.47
CA LEU A 19 1.04 4.81 -3.35
C LEU A 19 2.34 5.21 -2.65
N GLN A 20 2.35 6.29 -1.85
CA GLN A 20 3.51 6.68 -1.04
C GLN A 20 3.85 5.62 0.00
N VAL A 21 2.85 5.09 0.72
CA VAL A 21 3.05 4.00 1.69
C VAL A 21 3.61 2.76 1.00
N VAL A 22 3.03 2.34 -0.12
CA VAL A 22 3.53 1.19 -0.91
C VAL A 22 4.95 1.44 -1.42
N SER A 23 5.25 2.66 -1.85
CA SER A 23 6.59 3.04 -2.32
C SER A 23 7.63 3.02 -1.20
N ALA A 24 7.25 3.37 0.03
CA ALA A 24 8.16 3.28 1.18
C ALA A 24 8.57 1.84 1.48
N PHE A 25 7.73 0.87 1.13
CA PHE A 25 8.04 -0.56 1.25
C PHE A 25 8.63 -1.17 -0.03
N HIS A 26 8.89 -0.38 -1.07
CA HIS A 26 9.50 -0.86 -2.29
C HIS A 26 11.02 -1.03 -2.12
N GLY A 27 11.58 -2.10 -2.67
CA GLY A 27 13.03 -2.31 -2.74
C GLY A 27 13.62 -3.28 -1.72
N PHE A 28 12.79 -3.91 -0.87
CA PHE A 28 13.27 -5.03 -0.05
C PHE A 28 13.61 -6.24 -0.93
N CYS A 29 14.81 -6.78 -0.73
CA CYS A 29 15.29 -7.99 -1.39
C CYS A 29 15.60 -9.04 -0.34
N TYR A 30 15.34 -10.30 -0.66
CA TYR A 30 15.77 -11.44 0.15
C TYR A 30 16.76 -12.29 -0.66
N GLN A 31 17.77 -12.80 0.04
CA GLN A 31 18.72 -13.74 -0.55
C GLN A 31 18.11 -15.15 -0.47
N SER A 32 17.99 -15.80 -1.62
CA SER A 32 17.53 -17.17 -1.73
C SER A 32 18.58 -17.99 -2.45
N LEU A 33 18.82 -19.19 -1.97
CA LEU A 33 19.71 -20.14 -2.64
C LEU A 33 18.96 -20.72 -3.85
N THR A 34 19.59 -20.69 -5.01
CA THR A 34 19.13 -21.46 -6.16
C THR A 34 19.38 -22.94 -5.91
N ARG A 35 18.71 -23.82 -6.67
CA ARG A 35 18.92 -25.27 -6.61
C ARG A 35 20.39 -25.67 -6.76
N ASP A 36 21.17 -24.83 -7.43
CA ASP A 36 22.61 -25.01 -7.69
C ASP A 36 23.53 -24.39 -6.61
N GLY A 37 22.97 -23.87 -5.51
CA GLY A 37 23.72 -23.34 -4.37
C GLY A 37 24.12 -21.86 -4.47
N GLU A 38 23.92 -21.23 -5.63
CA GLU A 38 24.26 -19.83 -5.84
C GLU A 38 23.27 -18.87 -5.13
N PRO A 39 23.77 -17.80 -4.48
CA PRO A 39 22.93 -16.80 -3.84
C PRO A 39 22.27 -15.88 -4.87
N VAL A 40 20.93 -15.89 -4.90
CA VAL A 40 20.14 -15.01 -5.76
C VAL A 40 19.35 -14.02 -4.91
N LEU A 41 19.47 -12.74 -5.24
CA LEU A 41 18.65 -11.69 -4.67
C LEU A 41 17.31 -11.66 -5.39
N ARG A 42 16.23 -11.91 -4.67
CA ARG A 42 14.86 -11.78 -5.17
C ARG A 42 14.18 -10.60 -4.50
N GLN A 43 13.55 -9.75 -5.30
CA GLN A 43 12.79 -8.62 -4.80
C GLN A 43 11.46 -9.10 -4.19
N ILE A 44 11.11 -8.54 -3.04
CA ILE A 44 9.84 -8.80 -2.37
C ILE A 44 8.75 -7.97 -3.04
N PRO A 45 7.71 -8.60 -3.63
CA PRO A 45 6.59 -7.86 -4.17
C PRO A 45 5.73 -7.23 -3.06
N VAL A 46 5.39 -5.96 -3.23
CA VAL A 46 4.46 -5.21 -2.38
C VAL A 46 3.12 -5.06 -3.10
N ARG A 47 2.02 -5.42 -2.44
CA ARG A 47 0.66 -5.34 -3.00
C ARG A 47 -0.25 -4.52 -2.10
N TRP A 48 -1.25 -3.85 -2.68
CA TRP A 48 -2.33 -3.21 -1.93
C TRP A 48 -3.66 -3.89 -2.28
N GLY A 49 -4.49 -4.16 -1.27
CA GLY A 49 -5.76 -4.86 -1.46
C GLY A 49 -6.50 -5.15 -0.15
N ASN A 50 -7.77 -5.56 -0.24
CA ASN A 50 -8.54 -5.96 0.94
C ASN A 50 -7.95 -7.25 1.54
N GLN A 51 -7.81 -7.29 2.87
CA GLN A 51 -7.24 -8.41 3.63
C GLN A 51 -7.86 -9.76 3.25
N SER A 52 -9.18 -9.82 3.05
CA SER A 52 -9.89 -11.06 2.69
C SER A 52 -9.50 -11.59 1.30
N ARG A 53 -9.26 -10.71 0.31
CA ARG A 53 -8.81 -11.13 -1.03
C ARG A 53 -7.37 -11.63 -1.02
N MET A 54 -6.54 -11.07 -0.14
CA MET A 54 -5.14 -11.48 0.05
C MET A 54 -5.03 -12.81 0.77
N VAL A 55 -5.78 -13.00 1.87
CA VAL A 55 -5.86 -14.27 2.60
C VAL A 55 -6.41 -15.38 1.70
N ALA A 56 -7.46 -15.10 0.91
CA ALA A 56 -7.99 -16.06 -0.05
C ALA A 56 -6.97 -16.46 -1.12
N HIS A 57 -6.13 -15.52 -1.59
CA HIS A 57 -5.06 -15.82 -2.53
C HIS A 57 -3.93 -16.66 -1.89
N ILE A 58 -3.60 -16.40 -0.62
CA ILE A 58 -2.63 -17.20 0.15
C ILE A 58 -3.15 -18.63 0.36
N LEU A 59 -4.42 -18.77 0.77
CA LEU A 59 -5.05 -20.07 0.99
C LEU A 59 -5.21 -20.87 -0.31
N ARG A 60 -5.59 -20.23 -1.41
CA ARG A 60 -5.76 -20.89 -2.73
C ARG A 60 -4.45 -21.39 -3.33
N ASN A 61 -3.35 -20.67 -3.13
CA ASN A 61 -2.03 -21.08 -3.64
C ASN A 61 -1.34 -22.14 -2.76
N ASN A 62 -1.99 -22.63 -1.70
CA ASN A 62 -1.46 -23.69 -0.84
C ASN A 62 -1.84 -25.11 -1.33
N SER A 63 -2.51 -25.21 -2.49
CA SER A 63 -2.87 -26.48 -3.12
C SER A 63 -1.73 -26.99 -4.02
N GLU A 64 -0.82 -27.75 -3.40
CA GLU A 64 0.03 -28.81 -3.99
C GLU A 64 1.07 -28.56 -5.09
N ASN A 65 1.15 -27.43 -5.81
CA ASN A 65 2.21 -27.32 -6.85
C ASN A 65 2.81 -25.92 -7.08
N ILE A 66 2.56 -24.98 -6.19
CA ILE A 66 3.21 -23.66 -6.26
C ILE A 66 3.91 -23.44 -4.93
N ILE A 67 5.25 -23.47 -4.97
CA ILE A 67 6.06 -23.02 -3.84
C ILE A 67 5.67 -21.56 -3.63
N ASN A 68 4.85 -21.31 -2.61
CA ASN A 68 4.54 -19.96 -2.16
C ASN A 68 5.87 -19.33 -1.74
N SER A 69 6.49 -18.58 -2.63
CA SER A 69 7.78 -17.95 -2.39
C SER A 69 7.56 -16.81 -1.39
N ALA A 70 7.38 -17.16 -0.12
CA ALA A 70 7.48 -16.22 0.99
C ALA A 70 8.85 -15.54 0.86
N PRO A 71 8.95 -14.19 0.81
CA PRO A 71 8.11 -13.21 1.50
C PRO A 71 7.26 -12.33 0.58
N PHE A 72 6.12 -11.83 1.09
CA PHE A 72 5.24 -10.85 0.44
C PHE A 72 4.85 -9.74 1.42
N ILE A 73 4.79 -8.49 0.98
CA ILE A 73 4.30 -7.36 1.79
C ILE A 73 2.93 -6.91 1.26
N THR A 74 1.97 -6.70 2.16
CA THR A 74 0.63 -6.25 1.79
C THR A 74 0.23 -5.04 2.62
N VAL A 75 -0.28 -4.01 1.94
CA VAL A 75 -0.81 -2.79 2.55
C VAL A 75 -2.34 -2.76 2.41
N TYR A 76 -3.05 -2.52 3.51
CA TYR A 76 -4.50 -2.36 3.51
C TYR A 76 -4.93 -1.23 4.46
N ILE A 77 -6.08 -0.61 4.17
CA ILE A 77 -6.70 0.38 5.05
C ILE A 77 -7.63 -0.36 6.00
N SER A 78 -7.37 -0.28 7.30
CA SER A 78 -8.24 -0.86 8.34
C SER A 78 -9.42 0.06 8.65
N SER A 79 -9.12 1.34 8.92
CA SER A 79 -10.11 2.38 9.19
C SER A 79 -9.55 3.73 8.79
N MET A 80 -10.44 4.71 8.65
CA MET A 80 -10.09 6.09 8.37
C MET A 80 -10.94 6.96 9.29
N SER A 81 -10.28 7.68 10.20
CA SER A 81 -10.89 8.64 11.11
C SER A 81 -10.39 10.03 10.78
N HIS A 82 -11.25 11.03 11.00
CA HIS A 82 -10.83 12.42 10.89
C HIS A 82 -9.99 12.77 12.12
N ALA A 83 -8.82 13.37 11.92
CA ALA A 83 -7.99 13.84 13.02
C ALA A 83 -8.67 15.07 13.67
N PRO A 84 -9.11 15.00 14.94
CA PRO A 84 -9.83 16.10 15.58
C PRO A 84 -8.99 17.37 15.67
N GLU A 85 -7.67 17.24 15.74
CA GLU A 85 -6.69 18.33 15.80
C GLU A 85 -6.57 19.08 14.48
N ARG A 86 -6.95 18.45 13.36
CA ARG A 86 -6.96 19.06 12.02
C ARG A 86 -8.34 19.62 11.62
N ARG A 87 -9.25 19.74 12.59
CA ARG A 87 -10.55 20.40 12.40
C ARG A 87 -10.42 21.93 12.38
N GLN A 88 -9.31 22.48 12.89
CA GLN A 88 -9.05 23.90 12.78
C GLN A 88 -8.83 24.28 11.31
N ASP A 89 -9.35 25.46 10.95
CA ASP A 89 -9.23 26.01 9.62
C ASP A 89 -7.74 26.11 9.23
N PRO A 90 -7.31 25.54 8.09
CA PRO A 90 -5.91 25.62 7.65
C PRO A 90 -5.41 27.06 7.43
N LEU A 91 -6.29 28.07 7.47
CA LEU A 91 -5.97 29.49 7.42
C LEU A 91 -5.96 30.19 8.78
N PHE A 92 -6.13 29.48 9.90
CA PHE A 92 -6.13 30.10 11.23
C PHE A 92 -4.73 30.60 11.61
N VAL A 93 -4.48 31.88 11.36
CA VAL A 93 -3.35 32.62 11.90
C VAL A 93 -3.86 33.33 13.16
N ASP A 94 -3.40 32.88 14.32
CA ASP A 94 -3.63 33.58 15.59
C ASP A 94 -2.81 34.88 15.57
N HIS A 95 -3.48 36.03 15.70
CA HIS A 95 -2.85 37.35 15.71
C HIS A 95 -2.44 37.75 17.12
#